data_AF-A0A3B0TLC5-F1
#
_entry.id   AF-A0A3B0TLC5-F1
#
_cell.length_a   1.000
_cell.length_b   1.000
_cell.length_c   1.000
_cell.angle_alpha   90.00
_cell.angle_beta   90.00
_cell.angle_gamma   90.00
#
_symmetry.space_group_name_H-M   'P 1'
#
loop_
_entity.id
_entity.type
_entity.pdbx_description
1 polymer ?
#
loop_
_entity_poly.entity_id
_entity_poly.type
_entity_poly.pdbx_seq_one_letter_code
_entity_poly.pdbx_strand_id
1 'polypeptide(L)'
;MLAKKLWLFPLLFGLIGSFLGLILRYAYTGNLVDFSFKFFLHAHSHVMLLGFLFNALLTLVWINFTSSIDKISYRYYIALQVCMALMVVAFLLQGYAFYSILFSTLHLWISYILLIRLWKRLEGNKDLILLLKLGIVFHFLSSLGPYSLGPLMVLNLKNSPWYQQAVFFYLHFQFFGVFFTWLLALLIKKAKIKISQEWVLTFVISLVLLYAHSLDYSFNNWLIYFFGGLGSLILFFNLI
;
A
#
# COMPACT_ATOMS: atom_id res chain seq x y z
N MET A 1 21.24 -10.26 13.33
CA MET A 1 21.46 -10.95 12.04
C MET A 1 20.20 -11.04 11.17
N LEU A 2 19.02 -11.26 11.76
CA LEU A 2 17.72 -11.37 11.06
C LEU A 2 17.29 -10.06 10.36
N ALA A 3 17.42 -8.90 11.02
CA ALA A 3 17.06 -7.59 10.44
C ALA A 3 17.80 -7.30 9.12
N LYS A 4 19.11 -7.58 9.04
CA LYS A 4 19.90 -7.40 7.81
C LYS A 4 19.37 -8.22 6.63
N LYS A 5 18.80 -9.42 6.89
CA LYS A 5 18.25 -10.29 5.84
C LYS A 5 16.89 -9.83 5.34
N LEU A 6 16.07 -9.18 6.19
CA LEU A 6 14.76 -8.68 5.77
C LEU A 6 14.88 -7.45 4.86
N TRP A 7 15.85 -6.57 5.12
CA TRP A 7 16.07 -5.36 4.33
C TRP A 7 16.53 -5.57 2.89
N LEU A 8 17.06 -6.76 2.57
CA LEU A 8 17.53 -7.07 1.22
C LEU A 8 16.42 -6.93 0.18
N PHE A 9 15.22 -7.48 0.45
CA PHE A 9 14.14 -7.52 -0.54
C PHE A 9 13.53 -6.16 -0.85
N PRO A 10 13.14 -5.32 0.13
CA PRO A 10 12.65 -3.98 -0.17
C PRO A 10 13.67 -3.19 -1.00
N LEU A 11 14.96 -3.20 -0.64
CA LEU A 11 15.98 -2.46 -1.36
C LEU A 11 16.18 -2.99 -2.78
N LEU A 12 16.21 -4.31 -2.97
CA LEU A 12 16.31 -4.93 -4.30
C LEU A 12 15.12 -4.52 -5.18
N PHE A 13 13.90 -4.61 -4.68
CA PHE A 13 12.70 -4.19 -5.41
C PHE A 13 12.66 -2.69 -5.66
N GLY A 14 13.15 -1.87 -4.72
CA GLY A 14 13.32 -0.44 -4.91
C GLY A 14 14.27 -0.13 -6.07
N LEU A 15 15.41 -0.81 -6.14
CA LEU A 15 16.34 -0.67 -7.25
C LEU A 15 15.71 -1.09 -8.58
N ILE A 16 15.07 -2.25 -8.64
CA ILE A 16 14.33 -2.71 -9.84
C ILE A 16 13.30 -1.66 -10.27
N GLY A 17 12.50 -1.16 -9.32
CA GLY A 17 11.51 -0.13 -9.58
C GLY A 17 12.11 1.17 -10.09
N SER A 18 13.23 1.62 -9.52
CA SER A 18 13.96 2.79 -10.01
C SER A 18 14.46 2.58 -11.44
N PHE A 19 15.04 1.42 -11.77
CA PHE A 19 15.46 1.12 -13.15
C PHE A 19 14.29 1.11 -14.13
N LEU A 20 13.16 0.49 -13.77
CA LEU A 20 11.95 0.53 -14.60
C LEU A 20 11.43 1.96 -14.77
N GLY A 21 11.53 2.80 -13.73
CA GLY A 21 11.17 4.22 -13.79
C GLY A 21 12.08 5.01 -14.74
N LEU A 22 13.38 4.72 -14.76
CA LEU A 22 14.33 5.31 -15.71
C LEU A 22 14.00 4.90 -17.15
N ILE A 23 13.67 3.63 -17.39
CA ILE A 23 13.23 3.13 -18.70
C ILE A 23 11.97 3.87 -19.16
N LEU A 24 10.97 4.02 -18.28
CA LEU A 24 9.74 4.76 -18.59
C LEU A 24 10.02 6.23 -18.92
N ARG A 25 10.94 6.90 -18.20
CA ARG A 25 11.35 8.27 -18.53
C ARG A 25 12.06 8.34 -19.87
N TYR A 26 12.95 7.40 -20.16
CA TYR A 26 13.64 7.33 -21.45
C TYR A 26 12.66 7.07 -22.60
N ALA A 27 11.61 6.29 -22.39
CA ALA A 27 10.58 6.02 -23.39
C ALA A 27 9.91 7.31 -23.91
N TYR A 28 9.79 8.35 -23.08
CA TYR A 28 9.25 9.65 -23.51
C TYR A 28 10.12 10.39 -24.53
N THR A 29 11.38 9.99 -24.73
CA THR A 29 12.23 10.55 -25.78
C THR A 29 11.86 10.07 -27.19
N GLY A 30 10.95 9.09 -27.31
CA GLY A 30 10.53 8.51 -28.59
C GLY A 30 11.51 7.52 -29.20
N ASN A 31 12.63 7.23 -28.53
CA ASN A 31 13.72 6.39 -29.07
C ASN A 31 13.52 4.88 -28.89
N LEU A 32 12.39 4.43 -28.32
CA LEU A 32 12.11 3.01 -28.12
C LEU A 32 11.10 2.49 -29.15
N VAL A 33 11.55 1.58 -30.02
CA VAL A 33 10.72 0.87 -31.01
C VAL A 33 10.11 -0.38 -30.33
N ASP A 34 8.86 -0.72 -30.66
CA ASP A 34 8.12 -1.89 -30.13
C ASP A 34 8.01 -1.97 -28.60
N PHE A 35 8.05 -0.82 -27.92
CA PHE A 35 8.01 -0.74 -26.46
C PHE A 35 6.59 -0.69 -25.90
N SER A 36 6.24 -1.69 -25.09
CA SER A 36 4.95 -1.74 -24.39
C SER A 36 4.96 -0.86 -23.13
N PHE A 37 4.77 0.45 -23.29
CA PHE A 37 4.81 1.41 -22.17
C PHE A 37 3.91 1.02 -21.00
N LYS A 38 2.67 0.57 -21.28
CA LYS A 38 1.74 0.14 -20.23
C LYS A 38 2.27 -1.04 -19.40
N PHE A 39 3.00 -1.97 -20.00
CA PHE A 39 3.50 -3.17 -19.31
C PHE A 39 4.55 -2.77 -18.28
N PHE A 40 5.53 -1.96 -18.71
CA PHE A 40 6.55 -1.39 -17.83
C PHE A 40 5.95 -0.48 -16.76
N LEU A 41 4.91 0.30 -17.10
CA LEU A 41 4.22 1.16 -16.13
C LEU A 41 3.57 0.34 -15.01
N HIS A 42 2.91 -0.77 -15.35
CA HIS A 42 2.31 -1.66 -14.34
C HIS A 42 3.39 -2.35 -13.50
N ALA A 43 4.47 -2.85 -14.13
CA ALA A 43 5.57 -3.46 -13.41
C ALA A 43 6.22 -2.47 -12.42
N HIS A 44 6.51 -1.25 -12.88
CA HIS A 44 7.08 -0.16 -12.07
C HIS A 44 6.18 0.20 -10.89
N SER A 45 4.90 0.45 -11.13
CA SER A 45 3.98 0.88 -10.07
C SER A 45 3.82 -0.20 -9.00
N HIS A 46 3.68 -1.47 -9.39
CA HIS A 46 3.52 -2.56 -8.43
C HIS A 46 4.81 -2.84 -7.65
N VAL A 47 5.98 -2.83 -8.31
CA VAL A 47 7.24 -3.08 -7.60
C VAL A 47 7.60 -1.94 -6.65
N MET A 48 7.31 -0.68 -7.00
CA MET A 48 7.53 0.45 -6.11
C MET A 48 6.56 0.46 -4.93
N LEU A 49 5.27 0.20 -5.18
CA LEU A 49 4.24 0.25 -4.15
C LEU A 49 4.31 -0.95 -3.20
N LEU A 50 4.33 -2.17 -3.75
CA LEU A 50 4.23 -3.42 -2.98
C LEU A 50 5.60 -3.99 -2.65
N GLY A 51 6.50 -4.03 -3.64
CA GLY A 51 7.84 -4.60 -3.50
C GLY A 51 8.76 -3.76 -2.64
N PHE A 52 8.73 -2.43 -2.79
CA PHE A 52 9.54 -1.49 -2.03
C PHE A 52 8.78 -0.91 -0.84
N LEU A 53 7.78 -0.05 -1.05
CA LEU A 53 7.21 0.78 0.02
C LEU A 53 6.48 -0.05 1.10
N PHE A 54 5.50 -0.88 0.71
CA PHE A 54 4.79 -1.76 1.64
C PHE A 54 5.77 -2.70 2.37
N ASN A 55 6.68 -3.31 1.64
CA ASN A 55 7.64 -4.27 2.16
C ASN A 55 8.65 -3.64 3.15
N ALA A 56 9.13 -2.43 2.86
CA ALA A 56 10.02 -1.67 3.73
C ALA A 56 9.31 -1.31 5.04
N LEU A 57 8.08 -0.80 4.96
CA LEU A 57 7.31 -0.45 6.14
C LEU A 57 6.90 -1.68 6.95
N LEU A 58 6.47 -2.77 6.30
CA LEU A 58 6.20 -4.05 6.95
C LEU A 58 7.43 -4.55 7.72
N THR A 59 8.61 -4.50 7.09
CA THR A 59 9.88 -4.89 7.70
C THR A 59 10.23 -3.99 8.89
N LEU A 60 10.09 -2.67 8.74
CA LEU A 60 10.31 -1.69 9.81
C LEU A 60 9.38 -1.92 10.99
N VAL A 61 8.08 -2.10 10.74
CA VAL A 61 7.10 -2.39 11.78
C VAL A 61 7.45 -3.68 12.49
N TRP A 62 7.78 -4.75 11.75
CA TRP A 62 8.16 -6.03 12.34
C TRP A 62 9.39 -5.90 13.25
N ILE A 63 10.45 -5.23 12.78
CA ILE A 63 11.69 -5.05 13.54
C ILE A 63 11.48 -4.18 14.79
N ASN A 64 10.63 -3.15 14.70
CA ASN A 64 10.48 -2.18 15.77
C ASN A 64 9.39 -2.56 16.78
N PHE A 65 8.38 -3.35 16.41
CA PHE A 65 7.21 -3.60 17.25
C PHE A 65 6.96 -5.09 17.50
N THR A 66 7.95 -5.94 17.25
CA THR A 66 7.90 -7.36 17.65
C THR A 66 9.25 -7.78 18.24
N SER A 67 9.24 -8.80 19.09
CA SER A 67 10.45 -9.39 19.65
C SER A 67 11.26 -10.19 18.62
N SER A 68 10.59 -10.90 17.72
CA SER A 68 11.22 -11.69 16.66
C SER A 68 10.25 -12.06 15.52
N ILE A 69 10.80 -12.54 14.39
CA ILE A 69 10.00 -13.23 13.35
C ILE A 69 10.12 -14.74 13.53
N ASP A 70 9.00 -15.40 13.77
CA ASP A 70 8.99 -16.86 13.81
C ASP A 70 9.15 -17.49 12.42
N LYS A 71 9.49 -18.77 12.39
CA LYS A 71 9.79 -19.52 11.17
C LYS A 71 8.64 -19.52 10.16
N ILE A 72 7.39 -19.55 10.62
CA ILE A 72 6.20 -19.56 9.75
C ILE A 72 5.98 -18.18 9.15
N SER A 73 6.04 -17.13 9.97
CA SER A 73 5.95 -15.74 9.49
C SER A 73 7.06 -15.44 8.47
N TYR A 74 8.29 -15.91 8.72
CA TYR A 74 9.39 -15.76 7.77
C TYR A 74 9.12 -16.49 6.44
N ARG A 75 8.56 -17.70 6.46
CA ARG A 75 8.19 -18.43 5.23
C ARG A 75 7.16 -17.68 4.40
N TYR A 76 6.11 -17.15 5.02
CA TYR A 76 5.14 -16.31 4.32
C TYR A 76 5.77 -15.01 3.80
N TYR A 77 6.69 -14.42 4.56
CA TYR A 77 7.43 -13.25 4.11
C TYR A 77 8.23 -13.57 2.84
N ILE A 78 8.92 -14.70 2.77
CA ILE A 78 9.63 -15.15 1.55
C ILE A 78 8.65 -15.43 0.41
N ALA A 79 7.53 -16.11 0.68
CA ALA A 79 6.50 -16.36 -0.33
C ALA A 79 5.94 -15.07 -0.94
N LEU A 80 5.77 -14.02 -0.12
CA LEU A 80 5.39 -12.68 -0.57
C LEU A 80 6.41 -12.11 -1.57
N GLN A 81 7.71 -12.27 -1.30
CA GLN A 81 8.78 -11.78 -2.21
C GLN A 81 8.81 -12.56 -3.52
N VAL A 82 8.60 -13.88 -3.47
CA VAL A 82 8.51 -14.72 -4.67
C VAL A 82 7.33 -14.29 -5.53
N CYS A 83 6.16 -14.06 -4.93
CA CYS A 83 5.00 -13.54 -5.66
C CYS A 83 5.28 -12.17 -6.26
N MET A 84 5.96 -11.28 -5.53
CA MET A 84 6.36 -9.97 -6.05
C MET A 84 7.28 -10.10 -7.27
N ALA A 85 8.32 -10.93 -7.21
CA ALA A 85 9.23 -11.14 -8.33
C ALA A 85 8.51 -11.70 -9.57
N LEU A 86 7.68 -12.73 -9.39
CA LEU A 86 6.90 -13.32 -10.47
C LEU A 86 5.88 -12.34 -11.05
N MET A 87 5.27 -11.50 -10.21
CA MET A 87 4.36 -10.43 -10.62
C MET A 87 5.05 -9.39 -11.51
N VAL A 88 6.27 -8.93 -11.16
CA VAL A 88 7.04 -8.00 -12.01
C VAL A 88 7.31 -8.62 -13.38
N VAL A 89 7.82 -9.85 -13.40
CA VAL A 89 8.12 -10.55 -14.66
C VAL A 89 6.85 -10.71 -15.49
N ALA A 90 5.74 -11.13 -14.88
CA ALA A 90 4.47 -11.27 -15.57
C ALA A 90 3.99 -9.93 -16.17
N PHE A 91 4.05 -8.83 -15.42
CA PHE A 91 3.67 -7.52 -15.96
C PHE A 91 4.54 -7.10 -17.14
N LEU A 92 5.86 -7.37 -17.11
CA LEU A 92 6.75 -7.04 -18.21
C LEU A 92 6.48 -7.87 -19.47
N LEU A 93 6.07 -9.13 -19.32
CA LEU A 93 5.86 -10.05 -20.46
C LEU A 93 4.47 -9.94 -21.10
N GLN A 94 3.42 -9.75 -20.30
CA GLN A 94 2.03 -9.83 -20.78
C GLN A 94 1.14 -8.67 -20.30
N GLY A 95 1.69 -7.70 -19.55
CA GLY A 95 0.91 -6.61 -18.97
C GLY A 95 -0.13 -7.11 -17.97
N TYR A 96 -1.26 -6.42 -17.90
CA TYR A 96 -2.38 -6.75 -17.00
C TYR A 96 -3.21 -7.91 -17.58
N ALA A 97 -2.77 -9.14 -17.32
CA ALA A 97 -3.37 -10.37 -17.81
C ALA A 97 -3.31 -11.49 -16.76
N PHE A 98 -3.60 -12.74 -17.13
CA PHE A 98 -3.83 -13.85 -16.20
C PHE A 98 -2.72 -14.02 -15.14
N TYR A 99 -1.46 -14.22 -15.54
CA TYR A 99 -0.36 -14.43 -14.57
C TYR A 99 -0.09 -13.22 -13.65
N SER A 100 -0.16 -11.99 -14.15
CA SER A 100 0.05 -10.80 -13.33
C SER A 100 -1.09 -10.63 -12.32
N ILE A 101 -2.33 -10.95 -12.71
CA ILE A 101 -3.48 -10.96 -11.80
C ILE A 101 -3.32 -12.07 -10.76
N LEU A 102 -2.97 -13.29 -11.18
CA LEU A 102 -2.76 -14.42 -10.28
C LEU A 102 -1.72 -14.09 -9.20
N PHE A 103 -0.54 -13.60 -9.58
CA PHE A 103 0.50 -13.27 -8.61
C PHE A 103 0.17 -12.04 -7.77
N SER A 104 -0.59 -11.07 -8.30
CA SER A 104 -1.12 -9.94 -7.54
C SER A 104 -2.10 -10.42 -6.45
N THR A 105 -3.02 -11.33 -6.79
CA THR A 105 -4.00 -11.90 -5.86
C THR A 105 -3.31 -12.77 -4.81
N LEU A 106 -2.37 -13.63 -5.20
CA LEU A 106 -1.59 -14.43 -4.25
C LEU A 106 -0.77 -13.55 -3.32
N HIS A 107 -0.12 -12.50 -3.83
CA HIS A 107 0.60 -11.53 -3.01
C HIS A 107 -0.35 -10.88 -1.99
N LEU A 108 -1.53 -10.44 -2.41
CA LEU A 108 -2.54 -9.85 -1.52
C LEU A 108 -2.98 -10.83 -0.41
N TRP A 109 -3.28 -12.08 -0.75
CA TRP A 109 -3.71 -13.07 0.24
C TRP A 109 -2.59 -13.45 1.22
N ILE A 110 -1.35 -13.60 0.74
CA ILE A 110 -0.20 -13.83 1.61
C ILE A 110 0.02 -12.62 2.54
N SER A 111 -0.18 -11.41 2.03
CA SER A 111 -0.08 -10.20 2.85
C SER A 111 -1.08 -10.22 4.01
N TYR A 112 -2.32 -10.67 3.79
CA TYR A 112 -3.30 -10.82 4.87
C TYR A 112 -2.84 -11.78 5.96
N ILE A 113 -2.33 -12.95 5.56
CA ILE A 113 -1.84 -13.95 6.50
C ILE A 113 -0.70 -13.34 7.33
N LEU A 114 0.25 -12.65 6.69
CA LEU A 114 1.34 -11.96 7.38
C LEU A 114 0.84 -10.88 8.34
N LEU A 115 -0.12 -10.05 7.94
CA LEU A 115 -0.65 -8.98 8.77
C LEU A 115 -1.47 -9.49 9.96
N ILE A 116 -2.23 -10.58 9.80
CA ILE A 116 -2.90 -11.26 10.92
C ILE A 116 -1.86 -11.82 11.92
N ARG A 117 -0.76 -12.36 11.41
CA ARG A 117 0.33 -12.86 12.28
C ARG A 117 1.05 -11.70 12.98
N LEU A 118 1.32 -10.61 12.26
CA LEU A 118 1.90 -9.39 12.82
C LEU A 118 0.99 -8.84 13.93
N TRP A 119 -0.31 -8.73 13.69
CA TRP A 119 -1.30 -8.25 14.66
C TRP A 119 -1.18 -8.93 16.02
N LYS A 120 -0.98 -10.26 16.02
CA LYS A 120 -0.86 -11.08 17.24
C LYS A 120 0.50 -10.95 17.93
N ARG A 121 1.48 -10.29 17.32
CA ARG A 121 2.88 -10.16 17.78
C ARG A 121 3.29 -8.73 18.09
N LEU A 122 2.40 -7.77 17.83
CA LEU A 122 2.67 -6.38 18.14
C LEU A 122 2.83 -6.20 19.65
N GLU A 123 3.98 -5.69 20.05
CA GLU A 123 4.40 -5.44 21.42
C GLU A 123 4.88 -3.99 21.55
N GLY A 124 4.69 -3.38 22.73
CA GLY A 124 5.04 -1.98 23.00
C GLY A 124 3.91 -1.15 23.61
N ASN A 125 3.98 0.17 23.43
CA ASN A 125 2.97 1.12 23.90
C ASN A 125 1.60 0.84 23.26
N LYS A 126 0.53 0.85 24.09
CA LYS A 126 -0.83 0.48 23.67
C LYS A 126 -1.37 1.35 22.54
N ASP A 127 -1.13 2.65 22.58
CA ASP A 127 -1.66 3.60 21.59
C ASP A 127 -0.93 3.48 20.25
N LEU A 128 0.39 3.24 20.28
CA LEU A 128 1.15 2.91 19.07
C LEU A 128 0.72 1.57 18.46
N ILE A 129 0.46 0.55 19.29
CA ILE A 129 -0.08 -0.73 18.81
C ILE A 129 -1.44 -0.52 18.15
N LEU A 130 -2.31 0.31 18.75
CA LEU A 130 -3.61 0.63 18.17
C LEU A 130 -3.45 1.27 16.78
N LEU A 131 -2.54 2.24 16.64
CA LEU A 131 -2.25 2.89 15.36
C LEU A 131 -1.75 1.90 14.29
N LEU A 132 -0.84 1.00 14.66
CA LEU A 132 -0.35 -0.05 13.74
C LEU A 132 -1.44 -1.03 13.31
N LYS A 133 -2.30 -1.42 14.26
CA LYS A 133 -3.47 -2.26 14.03
C LYS A 133 -4.47 -1.58 13.09
N LEU A 134 -4.70 -0.29 13.24
CA LEU A 134 -5.53 0.47 12.30
C LEU A 134 -4.95 0.45 10.89
N GLY A 135 -3.63 0.58 10.72
CA GLY A 135 -2.99 0.39 9.42
C GLY A 135 -3.23 -1.00 8.82
N ILE A 136 -3.26 -2.05 9.65
CA ILE A 136 -3.63 -3.40 9.20
C ILE A 136 -5.12 -3.45 8.78
N VAL A 137 -6.03 -2.84 9.54
CA VAL A 137 -7.45 -2.74 9.17
C VAL A 137 -7.61 -2.01 7.83
N PHE A 138 -6.90 -0.91 7.63
CA PHE A 138 -6.93 -0.17 6.37
C PHE A 138 -6.38 -0.95 5.19
N HIS A 139 -5.44 -1.87 5.40
CA HIS A 139 -4.97 -2.77 4.34
C HIS A 139 -6.06 -3.76 3.91
N PHE A 140 -6.84 -4.28 4.87
CA PHE A 140 -8.02 -5.09 4.54
C PHE A 140 -9.10 -4.24 3.85
N LEU A 141 -9.34 -3.02 4.34
CA LEU A 141 -10.31 -2.13 3.73
C LEU A 141 -9.91 -1.78 2.29
N SER A 142 -8.68 -1.31 2.06
CA SER A 142 -8.18 -0.88 0.74
C SER A 142 -8.36 -1.96 -0.31
N SER A 143 -8.22 -3.22 0.08
CA SER A 143 -8.32 -4.37 -0.81
C SER A 143 -9.71 -4.62 -1.43
N LEU A 144 -10.76 -3.99 -0.90
CA LEU A 144 -12.08 -3.96 -1.56
C LEU A 144 -12.00 -3.28 -2.94
N GLY A 145 -11.09 -2.32 -3.12
CA GLY A 145 -10.82 -1.68 -4.41
C GLY A 145 -10.43 -2.71 -5.48
N PRO A 146 -9.27 -3.40 -5.36
CA PRO A 146 -8.86 -4.42 -6.31
C PRO A 146 -9.87 -5.56 -6.48
N TYR A 147 -10.55 -6.00 -5.42
CA TYR A 147 -11.58 -7.03 -5.53
C TYR A 147 -12.78 -6.61 -6.36
N SER A 148 -13.10 -5.32 -6.41
CA SER A 148 -14.19 -4.81 -7.24
C SER A 148 -13.82 -4.70 -8.73
N LEU A 149 -12.52 -4.67 -9.10
CA LEU A 149 -12.10 -4.49 -10.49
C LEU A 149 -12.57 -5.63 -11.42
N GLY A 150 -12.50 -6.88 -10.95
CA GLY A 150 -12.99 -8.04 -11.71
C GLY A 150 -14.50 -7.97 -12.02
N PRO A 151 -15.35 -7.86 -10.99
CA PRO A 151 -16.80 -7.63 -11.17
C PRO A 151 -17.11 -6.43 -12.09
N LEU A 152 -16.44 -5.29 -11.90
CA LEU A 152 -16.66 -4.10 -12.74
C LEU A 152 -16.27 -4.35 -14.21
N MET A 153 -15.24 -5.15 -14.49
CA MET A 153 -14.89 -5.52 -15.85
C MET A 153 -15.95 -6.41 -16.50
N VAL A 154 -16.48 -7.40 -15.76
CA VAL A 154 -17.55 -8.30 -16.27
C VAL A 154 -18.84 -7.52 -16.55
N LEU A 155 -19.15 -6.51 -15.74
CA LEU A 155 -20.30 -5.62 -15.94
C LEU A 155 -20.09 -4.55 -17.03
N ASN A 156 -18.99 -4.61 -17.81
CA ASN A 156 -18.62 -3.61 -18.82
C ASN A 156 -18.44 -2.18 -18.27
N LEU A 157 -18.12 -2.04 -16.98
CA LEU A 157 -17.92 -0.77 -16.28
C LEU A 157 -16.46 -0.30 -16.26
N LYS A 158 -15.56 -0.93 -17.03
CA LYS A 158 -14.12 -0.60 -17.06
C LYS A 158 -13.83 0.87 -17.36
N ASN A 159 -14.64 1.51 -18.22
CA ASN A 159 -14.48 2.92 -18.59
C ASN A 159 -15.40 3.85 -17.77
N SER A 160 -16.05 3.33 -16.73
CA SER A 160 -16.93 4.12 -15.87
C SER A 160 -16.15 4.79 -14.73
N PRO A 161 -16.71 5.87 -14.15
CA PRO A 161 -16.27 6.44 -12.88
C PRO A 161 -15.97 5.39 -11.80
N TRP A 162 -16.80 4.36 -11.69
CA TRP A 162 -16.72 3.38 -10.62
C TRP A 162 -15.46 2.51 -10.68
N TYR A 163 -14.96 2.17 -11.88
CA TYR A 163 -13.71 1.44 -12.03
C TYR A 163 -12.52 2.29 -11.58
N GLN A 164 -12.53 3.57 -11.93
CA GLN A 164 -11.49 4.50 -11.48
C GLN A 164 -11.55 4.71 -9.96
N GLN A 165 -12.75 4.86 -9.40
CA GLN A 165 -12.93 5.07 -7.97
C GLN A 165 -12.53 3.83 -7.15
N ALA A 166 -12.70 2.62 -7.68
CA ALA A 166 -12.13 1.41 -7.07
C ALA A 166 -10.60 1.47 -6.94
N VAL A 167 -9.91 1.99 -7.96
CA VAL A 167 -8.45 2.20 -7.92
C VAL A 167 -8.09 3.32 -6.95
N PHE A 168 -8.82 4.43 -6.93
CA PHE A 168 -8.54 5.53 -5.99
C PHE A 168 -8.81 5.15 -4.55
N PHE A 169 -9.88 4.40 -4.27
CA PHE A 169 -10.15 3.84 -2.96
C PHE A 169 -9.00 2.97 -2.46
N TYR A 170 -8.49 2.09 -3.32
CA TYR A 170 -7.30 1.29 -3.02
C TYR A 170 -6.11 2.17 -2.67
N LEU A 171 -5.75 3.11 -3.55
CA LEU A 171 -4.57 3.95 -3.37
C LEU A 171 -4.68 4.84 -2.14
N HIS A 172 -5.84 5.44 -1.87
CA HIS A 172 -6.08 6.29 -0.71
C HIS A 172 -5.82 5.52 0.59
N PHE A 173 -6.52 4.41 0.79
CA PHE A 173 -6.37 3.64 2.02
C PHE A 173 -5.02 2.92 2.10
N GLN A 174 -4.37 2.61 0.96
CA GLN A 174 -3.01 2.06 0.99
C GLN A 174 -1.97 3.11 1.39
N PHE A 175 -1.98 4.30 0.78
CA PHE A 175 -1.02 5.35 1.08
C PHE A 175 -1.30 6.02 2.43
N PHE A 176 -2.51 6.50 2.66
CA PHE A 176 -2.85 7.19 3.90
C PHE A 176 -3.18 6.21 5.03
N GLY A 177 -4.04 5.23 4.76
CA GLY A 177 -4.49 4.28 5.77
C GLY A 177 -3.38 3.34 6.26
N VAL A 178 -2.59 2.75 5.36
CA VAL A 178 -1.52 1.82 5.72
C VAL A 178 -0.19 2.54 5.90
N PHE A 179 0.35 3.11 4.82
CA PHE A 179 1.75 3.53 4.80
C PHE A 179 2.03 4.73 5.69
N PHE A 180 1.21 5.77 5.58
CA PHE A 180 1.35 6.98 6.38
C PHE A 180 1.13 6.67 7.86
N THR A 181 0.10 5.90 8.21
CA THR A 181 -0.15 5.43 9.58
C THR A 181 1.05 4.67 10.17
N TRP A 182 1.61 3.70 9.44
CA TRP A 182 2.78 2.94 9.92
C TRP A 182 4.04 3.79 10.02
N LEU A 183 4.28 4.66 9.04
CA LEU A 183 5.38 5.62 9.09
C LEU A 183 5.25 6.53 10.31
N LEU A 184 4.05 7.05 10.57
CA LEU A 184 3.77 7.94 11.69
C LEU A 184 3.98 7.22 13.02
N ALA A 185 3.53 5.97 13.17
CA ALA A 185 3.80 5.16 14.35
C ALA A 185 5.31 4.97 14.61
N LEU A 186 6.10 4.74 13.55
CA LEU A 186 7.57 4.65 13.64
C LEU A 186 8.20 5.99 14.04
N LEU A 187 7.75 7.11 13.47
CA LEU A 187 8.24 8.45 13.78
C LEU A 187 7.89 8.87 15.21
N ILE A 188 6.65 8.68 15.65
CA ILE A 188 6.20 8.96 17.02
C ILE A 188 7.03 8.16 18.02
N LYS A 189 7.26 6.86 17.76
CA LYS A 189 8.12 6.01 18.58
C LYS A 189 9.55 6.57 18.65
N LYS A 190 10.13 6.95 17.51
CA LYS A 190 11.50 7.49 17.43
C LYS A 190 11.63 8.83 18.16
N ALA A 191 10.64 9.71 18.01
CA ALA A 191 10.57 11.01 18.67
C ALA A 191 10.17 10.92 20.15
N LYS A 192 9.76 9.73 20.63
CA LYS A 192 9.24 9.48 21.99
C LYS A 192 8.03 10.36 22.34
N ILE A 193 7.24 10.71 21.34
CA ILE A 193 6.00 11.48 21.50
C ILE A 193 4.94 10.56 22.12
N LYS A 194 4.21 11.07 23.11
CA LYS A 194 3.05 10.38 23.69
C LYS A 194 1.81 10.78 22.89
N ILE A 195 1.00 9.80 22.51
CA ILE A 195 -0.29 10.00 21.87
C ILE A 195 -1.39 9.44 22.76
N SER A 196 -2.60 9.96 22.62
CA SER A 196 -3.80 9.47 23.31
C SER A 196 -4.71 8.69 22.35
N GLN A 197 -5.66 7.94 22.89
CA GLN A 197 -6.68 7.28 22.08
C GLN A 197 -7.57 8.27 21.33
N GLU A 198 -7.84 9.44 21.93
CA GLU A 198 -8.58 10.53 21.29
C GLU A 198 -7.86 11.02 20.03
N TRP A 199 -6.54 11.23 20.11
CA TRP A 199 -5.72 11.60 18.96
C TRP A 199 -5.79 10.53 17.87
N VAL A 200 -5.73 9.24 18.24
CA VAL A 200 -5.84 8.14 17.26
C VAL A 200 -7.21 8.12 16.59
N LEU A 201 -8.28 8.38 17.34
CA LEU A 201 -9.64 8.45 16.81
C LEU A 201 -9.80 9.62 15.83
N THR A 202 -9.37 10.83 16.20
CA THR A 202 -9.44 12.01 15.34
C THR A 202 -8.59 11.84 14.09
N PHE A 203 -7.43 11.19 14.21
CA PHE A 203 -6.59 10.81 13.08
C PHE A 203 -7.33 9.87 12.12
N VAL A 204 -7.95 8.78 12.61
CA VAL A 204 -8.72 7.84 11.77
C VAL A 204 -9.88 8.53 11.07
N ILE A 205 -10.65 9.36 11.78
CA ILE A 205 -11.75 10.15 11.21
C ILE A 205 -11.23 11.03 10.08
N SER A 206 -10.09 11.70 10.29
CA SER A 206 -9.48 12.55 9.26
C SER A 206 -9.14 11.77 8.00
N LEU A 207 -8.55 10.57 8.12
CA LEU A 207 -8.18 9.74 6.97
C LEU A 207 -9.41 9.25 6.19
N VAL A 208 -10.49 8.89 6.89
CA VAL A 208 -11.74 8.46 6.23
C VAL A 208 -12.39 9.63 5.50
N LEU A 209 -12.46 10.80 6.12
CA LEU A 209 -13.00 12.01 5.47
C LEU A 209 -12.15 12.48 4.29
N LEU A 210 -10.83 12.35 4.39
CA LEU A 210 -9.89 12.74 3.33
C LEU A 210 -10.11 11.95 2.03
N TYR A 211 -10.70 10.74 2.09
CA TYR A 211 -11.08 9.99 0.90
C TYR A 211 -12.06 10.76 0.00
N ALA A 212 -12.86 11.68 0.57
CA ALA A 212 -13.77 12.50 -0.22
C ALA A 212 -13.04 13.24 -1.36
N HIS A 213 -11.82 13.74 -1.15
CA HIS A 213 -11.04 14.37 -2.24
C HIS A 213 -10.79 13.44 -3.43
N SER A 214 -10.70 12.12 -3.21
CA SER A 214 -10.57 11.17 -4.32
C SER A 214 -11.84 11.07 -5.17
N LEU A 215 -13.01 11.35 -4.59
CA LEU A 215 -14.30 11.34 -5.29
C LEU A 215 -14.44 12.52 -6.26
N ASP A 216 -13.79 13.65 -5.98
CA ASP A 216 -13.86 14.88 -6.77
C ASP A 216 -13.46 14.66 -8.24
N TYR A 217 -12.52 13.75 -8.48
CA TYR A 217 -12.10 13.40 -9.84
C TYR A 217 -13.25 12.90 -10.72
N SER A 218 -14.22 12.19 -10.14
CA SER A 218 -15.31 11.57 -10.90
C SER A 218 -16.69 12.15 -10.63
N PHE A 219 -16.84 12.92 -9.55
CA PHE A 219 -18.13 13.41 -9.09
C PHE A 219 -18.01 14.86 -8.65
N ASN A 220 -18.94 15.70 -9.08
CA ASN A 220 -19.01 17.10 -8.67
C ASN A 220 -20.16 17.30 -7.67
N ASN A 221 -19.84 17.38 -6.39
CA ASN A 221 -20.81 17.64 -5.32
C ASN A 221 -20.15 18.44 -4.20
N TRP A 222 -20.82 19.48 -3.70
CA TRP A 222 -20.28 20.35 -2.65
C TRP A 222 -19.93 19.60 -1.35
N LEU A 223 -20.65 18.51 -1.04
CA LEU A 223 -20.37 17.66 0.12
C LEU A 223 -18.97 17.04 0.04
N ILE A 224 -18.46 16.77 -1.17
CA ILE A 224 -17.12 16.22 -1.37
C ILE A 224 -16.07 17.21 -0.87
N TYR A 225 -16.16 18.48 -1.29
CA TYR A 225 -15.25 19.52 -0.85
C TYR A 225 -15.37 19.80 0.65
N PHE A 226 -16.59 19.79 1.19
CA PHE A 226 -16.82 19.99 2.62
C PHE A 226 -16.16 18.90 3.47
N PHE A 227 -16.46 17.62 3.20
CA PHE A 227 -15.89 16.51 3.97
C PHE A 227 -14.39 16.36 3.73
N GLY A 228 -13.92 16.54 2.50
CA GLY A 228 -12.49 16.52 2.19
C GLY A 228 -11.74 17.63 2.91
N GLY A 229 -12.26 18.85 2.88
CA GLY A 229 -11.69 20.01 3.59
C GLY A 229 -11.69 19.81 5.11
N LEU A 230 -12.78 19.30 5.68
CA LEU A 230 -12.86 18.95 7.10
C LEU A 230 -11.83 17.89 7.48
N GLY A 231 -11.67 16.85 6.66
CA GLY A 231 -10.64 15.82 6.83
C GLY A 231 -9.23 16.42 6.84
N SER A 232 -8.92 17.30 5.87
CA SER A 232 -7.63 18.00 5.82
C SER A 232 -7.36 18.86 7.05
N LEU A 233 -8.36 19.61 7.52
CA LEU A 233 -8.23 20.46 8.72
C LEU A 233 -7.99 19.64 9.98
N ILE A 234 -8.80 18.58 10.19
CA ILE A 234 -8.61 17.69 11.34
C ILE A 234 -7.21 17.06 11.29
N LEU A 235 -6.77 16.57 10.12
CA LEU A 235 -5.44 15.99 9.98
C LEU A 235 -4.34 17.00 10.30
N PHE A 236 -4.45 18.24 9.81
CA PHE A 236 -3.49 19.31 10.09
C PHE A 236 -3.33 19.56 11.59
N PHE A 237 -4.43 19.70 12.33
CA PHE A 237 -4.39 19.88 13.79
C PHE A 237 -3.89 18.65 14.56
N ASN A 238 -4.01 17.43 14.01
CA ASN A 238 -3.43 16.25 14.62
C ASN A 238 -1.89 16.20 14.47
N LEU A 239 -1.31 16.91 13.49
CA LEU A 239 0.12 16.81 13.16
C LEU A 239 0.98 17.94 13.77
N ILE A 240 0.38 18.94 14.40
CA ILE A 240 1.03 20.08 15.05
C ILE A 240 0.97 19.91 16.56
#